data_AF-A0A972X803-F1
#
_entry.id   AF-A0A972X803-F1
#
_cell.length_a   1.000
_cell.length_b   1.000
_cell.length_c   1.000
_cell.angle_alpha   90.00
_cell.angle_beta   90.00
_cell.angle_gamma   90.00
#
_symmetry.space_group_name_H-M   'P 1'
#
loop_
_entity.id
_entity.type
_entity.pdbx_description
1 polymer ?
#
loop_
_entity_poly.entity_id
_entity_poly.type
_entity_poly.pdbx_seq_one_letter_code
_entity_poly.pdbx_strand_id
1 'polypeptide(L)'
;PTQNSEYRDPQFVATVCKGRGPRIGVCCDTGHWQRRGIDPVDGLKMFEGRIFSLHLKDLNEASQQGYDVPWGTGQGRIADVLCELRRQKILQKVDPRIIAIEYENNVGWSLPELARCVAFFRRTVAEWDESGPLLVGWSTVDITPDRPTAIMGQMHLRMSTGVRDPVTCTALALETVRNGHSIDQAVMVSCDLCFISPTLVDAVAALSSSITQRAAGLDPSKIFLNATHTHAGPVVEDEWYVVPEKGGAIQPAEYRLHVAQRIADAVVEAWNARKPASMSWALSHAVVAHNRRAVSFDSKTGVPFPGSTKMYGSTTTDDFDSIEGPADPGLPLVFFWKPDGTLSGLIVNVPCPSQETEAILEVSADFWHETRIELRKRLGEGVAVLAQCAAGGDCVSRPMWRREAESEMRRRRGLSGREEVARRIANAVTDVMPVATMGQTATPILRHAVRTLDLPMRIVTRDQRERCRVDAERAPPEGLARSWNQNVVDRFDMQQAILARNETPTSPIRVHAMRLGDVAVVTNSFEMYGDYGTRIQARSPATMTCVVQLAGRGSYSYLPTARAVEGGGYSAIIQSNQVGPEGGRMLVDESVGMLKELWMPPTQPIPTVQK
;
A
#
# COMPACT_ATOMS: atom_id res chain seq x y z
N PRO A 1 -35.20 4.97 -38.64
CA PRO A 1 -34.25 4.19 -39.47
C PRO A 1 -34.52 2.69 -39.32
N THR A 2 -34.89 2.06 -40.43
CA THR A 2 -35.34 0.66 -40.52
C THR A 2 -34.34 -0.33 -39.89
N GLN A 3 -34.89 -1.31 -39.17
CA GLN A 3 -34.18 -2.48 -38.64
C GLN A 3 -33.58 -3.30 -39.79
N ASN A 4 -32.41 -3.91 -39.57
CA ASN A 4 -31.67 -4.83 -40.46
C ASN A 4 -30.83 -4.24 -41.61
N SER A 5 -29.82 -3.44 -41.27
CA SER A 5 -28.65 -3.28 -42.16
C SER A 5 -27.59 -4.33 -41.77
N GLU A 6 -27.22 -5.22 -42.71
CA GLU A 6 -26.15 -6.23 -42.52
C GLU A 6 -24.79 -5.58 -42.23
N TYR A 7 -24.60 -4.30 -42.59
CA TYR A 7 -23.38 -3.53 -42.33
C TYR A 7 -23.14 -3.21 -40.85
N ARG A 8 -24.10 -3.50 -39.95
CA ARG A 8 -23.89 -3.44 -38.49
C ARG A 8 -23.11 -4.64 -37.95
N ASP A 9 -22.96 -5.69 -38.76
CA ASP A 9 -22.17 -6.87 -38.42
C ASP A 9 -20.72 -6.71 -38.88
N PRO A 10 -19.74 -6.62 -37.97
CA PRO A 10 -18.35 -6.49 -38.35
C PRO A 10 -17.85 -7.71 -39.15
N GLN A 11 -18.36 -8.92 -38.91
CA GLN A 11 -17.94 -10.12 -39.64
C GLN A 11 -18.37 -10.07 -41.12
N PHE A 12 -19.59 -9.56 -41.36
CA PHE A 12 -20.10 -9.35 -42.72
C PHE A 12 -19.25 -8.30 -43.46
N VAL A 13 -19.00 -7.16 -42.82
CA VAL A 13 -18.20 -6.09 -43.42
C VAL A 13 -16.77 -6.56 -43.69
N ALA A 14 -16.15 -7.34 -42.80
CA ALA A 14 -14.83 -7.94 -43.02
C ALA A 14 -14.82 -8.85 -44.26
N THR A 15 -15.89 -9.62 -44.48
CA THR A 15 -16.06 -10.45 -45.67
C THR A 15 -16.15 -9.60 -46.95
N VAL A 16 -16.90 -8.49 -46.92
CA VAL A 16 -17.04 -7.57 -48.06
C VAL A 16 -15.72 -6.85 -48.39
N CYS A 17 -14.90 -6.53 -47.37
CA CYS A 17 -13.59 -5.91 -47.54
C CYS A 17 -12.52 -6.87 -48.09
N LYS A 18 -12.73 -8.20 -47.98
CA LYS A 18 -11.75 -9.21 -48.43
C LYS A 18 -11.51 -9.11 -49.94
N GLY A 19 -10.24 -9.06 -50.35
CA GLY A 19 -9.84 -8.92 -51.75
C GLY A 19 -10.04 -7.52 -52.35
N ARG A 20 -10.54 -6.55 -51.57
CA ARG A 20 -10.66 -5.15 -52.01
C ARG A 20 -9.37 -4.37 -51.75
N GLY A 21 -9.10 -3.39 -52.61
CA GLY A 21 -7.92 -2.53 -52.52
C GLY A 21 -7.85 -1.75 -51.19
N PRO A 22 -6.70 -1.16 -50.85
CA PRO A 22 -6.45 -0.52 -49.56
C PRO A 22 -7.27 0.76 -49.33
N ARG A 23 -7.98 1.26 -50.36
CA ARG A 23 -8.88 2.43 -50.29
C ARG A 23 -10.28 2.08 -49.79
N ILE A 24 -10.59 0.80 -49.58
CA ILE A 24 -11.87 0.33 -49.06
C ILE A 24 -11.65 -0.19 -47.64
N GLY A 25 -12.40 0.40 -46.71
CA GLY A 25 -12.27 0.19 -45.27
C GLY A 25 -13.58 0.50 -44.56
N VAL A 26 -13.51 0.74 -43.25
CA VAL A 26 -14.68 0.69 -42.36
C VAL A 26 -14.79 1.94 -41.49
N CYS A 27 -16.02 2.44 -41.36
CA CYS A 27 -16.43 3.30 -40.24
C CYS A 27 -16.89 2.41 -39.10
N CYS A 28 -16.14 2.39 -38.00
CA CYS A 28 -16.44 1.53 -36.86
C CYS A 28 -17.44 2.21 -35.93
N ASP A 29 -18.63 1.63 -35.73
CA ASP A 29 -19.62 2.13 -34.77
C ASP A 29 -19.70 1.19 -33.57
N THR A 30 -19.05 1.62 -32.48
CA THR A 30 -18.99 0.83 -31.23
C THR A 30 -20.34 0.65 -30.56
N GLY A 31 -21.31 1.56 -30.77
CA GLY A 31 -22.65 1.42 -30.23
C GLY A 31 -23.45 0.35 -30.96
N HIS A 32 -23.35 0.28 -32.29
CA HIS A 32 -23.97 -0.80 -33.05
C HIS A 32 -23.43 -2.18 -32.67
N TRP A 33 -22.13 -2.29 -32.39
CA TRP A 33 -21.51 -3.54 -31.95
C TRP A 33 -21.99 -3.97 -30.57
N GLN A 34 -21.96 -3.05 -29.59
CA GLN A 34 -22.47 -3.32 -28.24
C GLN A 34 -23.93 -3.80 -28.24
N ARG A 35 -24.80 -3.18 -29.06
CA ARG A 35 -26.22 -3.58 -29.17
C ARG A 35 -26.43 -4.98 -29.74
N ARG A 36 -25.40 -5.60 -30.32
CA ARG A 36 -25.40 -6.99 -30.81
C ARG A 36 -24.57 -7.92 -29.93
N GLY A 37 -24.12 -7.47 -28.75
CA GLY A 37 -23.27 -8.24 -27.85
C GLY A 37 -21.84 -8.44 -28.37
N ILE A 38 -21.39 -7.61 -29.30
CA ILE A 38 -20.03 -7.67 -29.84
C ILE A 38 -19.15 -6.72 -29.03
N ASP A 39 -18.07 -7.24 -28.47
CA ASP A 39 -17.06 -6.43 -27.77
C ASP A 39 -16.40 -5.44 -28.76
N PRO A 40 -16.42 -4.13 -28.46
CA PRO A 40 -15.85 -3.14 -29.36
C PRO A 40 -14.36 -3.31 -29.68
N VAL A 41 -13.56 -3.79 -28.73
CA VAL A 41 -12.12 -4.02 -28.92
C VAL A 41 -11.88 -5.15 -29.90
N ASP A 42 -12.63 -6.24 -29.79
CA ASP A 42 -12.55 -7.35 -30.74
C ASP A 42 -13.04 -6.94 -32.13
N GLY A 43 -14.08 -6.09 -32.18
CA GLY A 43 -14.51 -5.37 -33.38
C GLY A 43 -13.37 -4.67 -34.10
N LEU A 44 -12.58 -3.88 -33.37
CA LEU A 44 -11.46 -3.12 -33.94
C LEU A 44 -10.32 -4.01 -34.44
N LYS A 45 -10.00 -5.10 -33.74
CA LYS A 45 -8.94 -6.03 -34.16
C LYS A 45 -9.23 -6.66 -35.53
N MET A 46 -10.51 -6.92 -35.85
CA MET A 46 -10.92 -7.50 -37.14
C MET A 46 -10.59 -6.61 -38.34
N PHE A 47 -10.46 -5.30 -38.13
CA PHE A 47 -10.24 -4.32 -39.19
C PHE A 47 -8.86 -3.67 -39.16
N GLU A 48 -7.85 -4.34 -38.58
CA GLU A 48 -6.48 -3.82 -38.55
C GLU A 48 -5.99 -3.41 -39.95
N GLY A 49 -5.53 -2.15 -40.06
CA GLY A 49 -5.12 -1.54 -41.33
C GLY A 49 -6.24 -1.03 -42.23
N ARG A 50 -7.53 -1.16 -41.86
CA ARG A 50 -8.71 -0.78 -42.67
C ARG A 50 -9.71 0.13 -41.97
N ILE A 51 -9.44 0.60 -40.75
CA ILE A 51 -10.31 1.54 -40.03
C ILE A 51 -10.10 2.95 -40.58
N PHE A 52 -11.13 3.65 -41.08
CA PHE A 52 -10.99 5.02 -41.60
C PHE A 52 -11.67 6.09 -40.75
N SER A 53 -12.72 5.71 -40.02
CA SER A 53 -13.42 6.59 -39.09
C SER A 53 -14.03 5.78 -37.97
N LEU A 54 -14.37 6.44 -36.87
CA LEU A 54 -15.01 5.84 -35.72
C LEU A 54 -16.18 6.69 -35.26
N HIS A 55 -17.30 6.04 -35.03
CA HIS A 55 -18.43 6.56 -34.30
C HIS A 55 -18.38 5.91 -32.90
N LEU A 56 -17.81 6.66 -31.96
CA LEU A 56 -17.50 6.13 -30.64
C LEU A 56 -18.67 6.43 -29.67
N LYS A 57 -19.24 5.37 -29.12
CA LYS A 57 -20.43 5.36 -28.26
C LYS A 57 -20.16 4.42 -27.10
N ASP A 58 -20.47 4.85 -25.89
CA ASP A 58 -20.53 3.98 -24.72
C ASP A 58 -22.00 3.74 -24.38
N LEU A 59 -22.40 2.51 -24.09
CA LEU A 59 -23.79 2.20 -23.77
C LEU A 59 -23.94 1.80 -22.31
N ASN A 60 -25.05 2.18 -21.70
CA ASN A 60 -25.38 1.75 -20.32
C ASN A 60 -25.42 0.21 -20.19
N GLU A 61 -25.79 -0.49 -21.26
CA GLU A 61 -25.81 -1.95 -21.36
C GLU A 61 -25.54 -2.43 -22.79
N ALA A 62 -24.93 -3.62 -22.91
CA ALA A 62 -24.66 -4.29 -24.19
C ALA A 62 -25.89 -5.07 -24.69
N SER A 63 -27.01 -4.37 -24.86
CA SER A 63 -28.29 -4.93 -25.30
C SER A 63 -28.85 -4.15 -26.49
N GLN A 64 -29.84 -4.70 -27.18
CA GLN A 64 -30.51 -3.99 -28.27
C GLN A 64 -31.22 -2.70 -27.80
N GLN A 65 -31.53 -2.61 -26.50
CA GLN A 65 -32.17 -1.49 -25.84
C GLN A 65 -31.18 -0.47 -25.25
N GLY A 66 -29.87 -0.76 -25.28
CA GLY A 66 -28.84 0.12 -24.75
C GLY A 66 -28.87 1.51 -25.40
N TYR A 67 -28.66 2.54 -24.58
CA TYR A 67 -28.59 3.94 -25.00
C TYR A 67 -27.24 4.56 -24.65
N ASP A 68 -26.86 5.61 -25.38
CA ASP A 68 -25.58 6.29 -25.21
C ASP A 68 -25.47 7.01 -23.86
N VAL A 69 -24.34 6.78 -23.20
CA VAL A 69 -23.91 7.42 -21.95
C VAL A 69 -22.54 8.06 -22.15
N PRO A 70 -22.12 8.97 -21.25
CA PRO A 70 -20.78 9.56 -21.35
C PRO A 70 -19.70 8.47 -21.36
N TRP A 71 -18.69 8.66 -22.20
CA TRP A 71 -17.61 7.68 -22.35
C TRP A 71 -16.93 7.37 -21.01
N GLY A 72 -16.74 6.07 -20.74
CA GLY A 72 -16.17 5.56 -19.50
C GLY A 72 -17.19 5.32 -18.40
N THR A 73 -18.49 5.49 -18.67
CA THR A 73 -19.57 5.18 -17.70
C THR A 73 -20.48 4.04 -18.14
N GLY A 74 -20.27 3.51 -19.35
CA GLY A 74 -21.02 2.38 -19.88
C GLY A 74 -20.21 1.09 -19.89
N GLN A 75 -20.71 0.10 -20.62
CA GLN A 75 -20.13 -1.24 -20.74
C GLN A 75 -19.28 -1.41 -22.01
N GLY A 76 -19.09 -0.35 -22.80
CA GLY A 76 -18.38 -0.39 -24.08
C GLY A 76 -16.86 -0.41 -23.98
N ARG A 77 -16.32 -0.36 -22.76
CA ARG A 77 -14.87 -0.41 -22.48
C ARG A 77 -14.09 0.62 -23.29
N ILE A 78 -14.57 1.87 -23.31
CA ILE A 78 -14.04 2.90 -24.22
C ILE A 78 -12.56 3.20 -23.96
N ALA A 79 -12.05 3.05 -22.73
CA ALA A 79 -10.62 3.14 -22.47
C ALA A 79 -9.82 2.09 -23.27
N ASP A 80 -10.26 0.83 -23.27
CA ASP A 80 -9.62 -0.27 -23.99
C ASP A 80 -9.75 -0.10 -25.50
N VAL A 81 -10.88 0.42 -25.98
CA VAL A 81 -11.06 0.82 -27.38
C VAL A 81 -10.01 1.85 -27.78
N LEU A 82 -9.83 2.91 -26.99
CA LEU A 82 -8.83 3.92 -27.26
C LEU A 82 -7.41 3.31 -27.24
N CYS A 83 -7.11 2.39 -26.31
CA CYS A 83 -5.84 1.66 -26.26
C CYS A 83 -5.60 0.80 -27.52
N GLU A 84 -6.61 0.12 -28.04
CA GLU A 84 -6.51 -0.66 -29.27
C GLU A 84 -6.28 0.24 -30.50
N LEU A 85 -6.95 1.39 -30.55
CA LEU A 85 -6.69 2.41 -31.59
C LEU A 85 -5.26 2.93 -31.53
N ARG A 86 -4.71 3.12 -30.33
CA ARG A 86 -3.30 3.47 -30.14
C ARG A 86 -2.37 2.35 -30.64
N ARG A 87 -2.66 1.07 -30.30
CA ARG A 87 -1.89 -0.10 -30.74
C ARG A 87 -1.81 -0.18 -32.26
N GLN A 88 -2.94 0.01 -32.93
CA GLN A 88 -3.04 0.03 -34.40
C GLN A 88 -2.51 1.32 -35.05
N LYS A 89 -1.96 2.25 -34.25
CA LYS A 89 -1.39 3.53 -34.70
C LYS A 89 -2.41 4.46 -35.38
N ILE A 90 -3.70 4.30 -35.10
CA ILE A 90 -4.79 5.12 -35.65
C ILE A 90 -4.74 6.56 -35.13
N LEU A 91 -4.18 6.77 -33.94
CA LEU A 91 -4.15 8.06 -33.24
C LEU A 91 -2.81 8.80 -33.37
N GLN A 92 -1.92 8.36 -34.28
CA GLN A 92 -0.64 9.02 -34.52
C GLN A 92 -0.78 10.20 -35.50
N LYS A 93 0.05 11.23 -35.33
CA LYS A 93 -0.03 12.58 -35.93
C LYS A 93 -0.06 12.67 -37.47
N VAL A 94 -0.05 11.56 -38.22
CA VAL A 94 0.25 11.55 -39.67
C VAL A 94 -0.99 11.32 -40.56
N ASP A 95 -2.16 10.95 -40.00
CA ASP A 95 -3.40 10.81 -40.79
C ASP A 95 -4.62 11.01 -39.87
N PRO A 96 -5.31 12.16 -39.88
CA PRO A 96 -6.43 12.40 -38.97
C PRO A 96 -7.66 11.59 -39.42
N ARG A 97 -7.72 10.34 -39.01
CA ARG A 97 -8.94 9.53 -39.06
C ARG A 97 -9.95 10.11 -38.07
N ILE A 98 -11.18 10.31 -38.51
CA ILE A 98 -12.21 11.03 -37.75
C ILE A 98 -12.74 10.14 -36.62
N ILE A 99 -12.63 10.60 -35.37
CA ILE A 99 -13.41 10.07 -34.24
C ILE A 99 -14.58 11.03 -34.01
N ALA A 100 -15.78 10.56 -34.33
CA ALA A 100 -17.02 11.27 -34.04
C ALA A 100 -17.55 10.86 -32.67
N ILE A 101 -17.92 11.86 -31.86
CA ILE A 101 -18.77 11.66 -30.69
C ILE A 101 -20.21 11.71 -31.20
N GLU A 102 -20.90 10.57 -31.16
CA GLU A 102 -22.29 10.50 -31.59
C GLU A 102 -23.18 10.25 -30.38
N TYR A 103 -24.10 11.19 -30.13
CA TYR A 103 -25.05 11.16 -29.02
C TYR A 103 -26.47 11.14 -29.60
N GLU A 104 -27.18 10.02 -29.43
CA GLU A 104 -28.46 9.73 -30.08
C GLU A 104 -29.63 9.75 -29.08
N ASN A 105 -29.36 9.61 -27.78
CA ASN A 105 -30.39 9.56 -26.74
C ASN A 105 -30.87 10.96 -26.30
N ASN A 106 -29.97 11.96 -26.25
CA ASN A 106 -30.29 13.32 -25.80
C ASN A 106 -29.92 14.39 -26.85
N VAL A 107 -30.49 14.27 -28.05
CA VAL A 107 -30.08 15.06 -29.24
C VAL A 107 -30.28 16.58 -29.08
N GLY A 108 -31.14 17.02 -28.14
CA GLY A 108 -31.44 18.45 -27.92
C GLY A 108 -30.60 19.15 -26.85
N TRP A 109 -29.97 18.40 -25.93
CA TRP A 109 -29.30 18.95 -24.74
C TRP A 109 -28.05 18.15 -24.32
N SER A 110 -27.30 17.58 -25.27
CA SER A 110 -26.15 16.70 -24.99
C SER A 110 -24.82 17.42 -24.72
N LEU A 111 -24.78 18.76 -24.72
CA LEU A 111 -23.52 19.52 -24.51
C LEU A 111 -22.77 19.14 -23.22
N PRO A 112 -23.43 18.98 -22.05
CA PRO A 112 -22.75 18.53 -20.83
C PRO A 112 -22.14 17.13 -20.94
N GLU A 113 -22.83 16.19 -21.57
CA GLU A 113 -22.39 14.82 -21.79
C GLU A 113 -21.23 14.78 -22.80
N LEU A 114 -21.31 15.54 -23.89
CA LEU A 114 -20.23 15.71 -24.85
C LEU A 114 -18.96 16.27 -24.18
N ALA A 115 -19.11 17.28 -23.30
CA ALA A 115 -17.99 17.81 -22.54
C ALA A 115 -17.33 16.73 -21.64
N ARG A 116 -18.13 15.85 -21.03
CA ARG A 116 -17.63 14.70 -20.26
C ARG A 116 -16.89 13.68 -21.14
N CYS A 117 -17.40 13.39 -22.34
CA CYS A 117 -16.71 12.53 -23.31
C CYS A 117 -15.36 13.11 -23.74
N VAL A 118 -15.30 14.41 -24.04
CA VAL A 118 -14.05 15.10 -24.39
C VAL A 118 -13.07 15.10 -23.21
N ALA A 119 -13.55 15.34 -21.99
CA ALA A 119 -12.72 15.27 -20.78
C ALA A 119 -12.18 13.86 -20.54
N PHE A 120 -13.01 12.83 -20.74
CA PHE A 120 -12.59 11.42 -20.70
C PHE A 120 -11.50 11.15 -21.73
N PHE A 121 -11.74 11.47 -23.01
CA PHE A 121 -10.76 11.26 -24.08
C PHE A 121 -9.43 11.95 -23.80
N ARG A 122 -9.47 13.25 -23.44
CA ARG A 122 -8.24 14.01 -23.13
C ARG A 122 -7.47 13.39 -21.97
N ARG A 123 -8.16 12.95 -20.92
CA ARG A 123 -7.53 12.28 -19.78
C ARG A 123 -6.89 10.96 -20.21
N THR A 124 -7.63 10.09 -20.90
CA THR A 124 -7.14 8.77 -21.34
C THR A 124 -5.96 8.90 -22.31
N VAL A 125 -5.98 9.88 -23.21
CA VAL A 125 -4.87 10.15 -24.14
C VAL A 125 -3.69 10.82 -23.44
N ALA A 126 -3.89 11.70 -22.46
CA ALA A 126 -2.79 12.27 -21.69
C ALA A 126 -2.05 11.20 -20.87
N GLU A 127 -2.79 10.24 -20.31
CA GLU A 127 -2.25 9.08 -19.59
C GLU A 127 -1.34 8.20 -20.46
N TRP A 128 -1.56 8.17 -21.78
CA TRP A 128 -0.69 7.45 -22.71
C TRP A 128 0.72 8.01 -22.81
N ASP A 129 0.83 9.33 -22.72
CA ASP A 129 2.10 10.03 -22.64
C ASP A 129 2.73 9.92 -21.25
N GLU A 130 2.19 9.07 -20.37
CA GLU A 130 2.80 8.78 -19.06
C GLU A 130 2.93 7.27 -18.76
N SER A 131 2.19 6.43 -19.48
CA SER A 131 2.40 4.98 -19.48
C SER A 131 3.72 4.60 -20.16
N GLY A 132 4.45 3.63 -19.61
CA GLY A 132 5.67 3.13 -20.25
C GLY A 132 5.97 1.69 -19.85
N PRO A 133 6.73 0.93 -20.65
CA PRO A 133 7.22 -0.38 -20.28
C PRO A 133 7.73 -0.42 -18.83
N LEU A 134 7.17 -1.34 -18.04
CA LEU A 134 7.57 -1.55 -16.67
C LEU A 134 8.81 -2.46 -16.63
N LEU A 135 9.80 -2.03 -15.84
CA LEU A 135 10.93 -2.84 -15.44
C LEU A 135 10.79 -3.16 -13.94
N VAL A 136 10.97 -4.44 -13.60
CA VAL A 136 10.86 -4.95 -12.22
C VAL A 136 12.12 -5.71 -11.87
N GLY A 137 12.67 -5.43 -10.68
CA GLY A 137 13.81 -6.14 -10.13
C GLY A 137 13.60 -6.45 -8.66
N TRP A 138 14.13 -7.59 -8.23
CA TRP A 138 13.96 -8.13 -6.88
C TRP A 138 15.31 -8.45 -6.27
N SER A 139 15.45 -8.23 -4.96
CA SER A 139 16.51 -8.82 -4.14
C SER A 139 15.94 -9.16 -2.76
N THR A 140 16.40 -10.27 -2.20
CA THR A 140 16.15 -10.62 -0.79
C THR A 140 17.48 -10.92 -0.16
N VAL A 141 17.80 -10.20 0.91
CA VAL A 141 19.04 -10.35 1.66
C VAL A 141 18.76 -10.81 3.08
N ASP A 142 19.62 -11.68 3.59
CA ASP A 142 19.63 -12.04 5.01
C ASP A 142 20.16 -10.86 5.85
N ILE A 143 19.44 -10.54 6.92
CA ILE A 143 19.81 -9.56 7.94
C ILE A 143 19.90 -10.20 9.33
N THR A 144 19.90 -11.53 9.43
CA THR A 144 19.98 -12.26 10.69
C THR A 144 21.30 -11.96 11.41
N PRO A 145 21.26 -11.60 12.70
CA PRO A 145 22.48 -11.36 13.47
C PRO A 145 23.26 -12.66 13.64
N ASP A 146 24.59 -12.57 13.56
CA ASP A 146 25.52 -13.71 13.68
C ASP A 146 25.86 -14.06 15.13
N ARG A 147 25.38 -13.27 16.08
CA ARG A 147 25.66 -13.34 17.52
C ARG A 147 24.40 -13.05 18.34
N PRO A 148 24.39 -13.34 19.65
CA PRO A 148 23.31 -12.92 20.54
C PRO A 148 23.01 -11.43 20.39
N THR A 149 21.74 -11.05 20.44
CA THR A 149 21.27 -9.68 20.25
C THR A 149 20.09 -9.38 21.17
N ALA A 150 19.81 -8.11 21.42
CA ALA A 150 18.55 -7.73 22.04
C ALA A 150 17.39 -7.85 21.05
N ILE A 151 16.25 -8.37 21.51
CA ILE A 151 15.03 -8.54 20.72
C ILE A 151 14.05 -7.40 21.02
N MET A 152 13.61 -6.71 19.97
CA MET A 152 12.70 -5.57 20.06
C MET A 152 11.24 -5.99 20.27
N GLY A 153 10.44 -5.11 20.89
CA GLY A 153 8.97 -5.21 20.92
C GLY A 153 8.34 -5.45 22.29
N GLN A 154 9.13 -5.51 23.37
CA GLN A 154 8.60 -5.66 24.73
C GLN A 154 9.08 -4.52 25.65
N MET A 155 8.35 -4.27 26.75
CA MET A 155 8.71 -3.25 27.75
C MET A 155 9.89 -3.66 28.66
N HIS A 156 10.54 -4.78 28.37
CA HIS A 156 11.71 -5.28 29.08
C HIS A 156 12.70 -5.87 28.08
N LEU A 157 13.99 -5.84 28.44
CA LEU A 157 15.04 -6.43 27.63
C LEU A 157 14.84 -7.94 27.50
N ARG A 158 14.91 -8.44 26.26
CA ARG A 158 15.04 -9.86 25.95
C ARG A 158 16.33 -10.07 25.15
N MET A 159 17.24 -10.89 25.68
CA MET A 159 18.41 -11.32 24.93
C MET A 159 18.08 -12.57 24.14
N SER A 160 18.52 -12.63 22.88
CA SER A 160 18.31 -13.80 22.04
C SER A 160 19.10 -15.01 22.54
N THR A 161 18.45 -16.16 22.50
CA THR A 161 19.00 -17.49 22.83
C THR A 161 19.37 -18.28 21.57
N GLY A 162 18.97 -17.77 20.40
CA GLY A 162 19.21 -18.38 19.10
C GLY A 162 18.43 -17.68 17.99
N VAL A 163 18.48 -18.26 16.80
CA VAL A 163 17.69 -17.89 15.63
C VAL A 163 16.73 -19.03 15.36
N ARG A 164 15.43 -18.74 15.41
CA ARG A 164 14.39 -19.71 15.07
C ARG A 164 14.22 -19.83 13.56
N ASP A 165 14.20 -18.68 12.91
CA ASP A 165 14.10 -18.54 11.47
C ASP A 165 14.77 -17.23 11.03
N PRO A 166 15.30 -17.18 9.79
CA PRO A 166 16.02 -16.02 9.30
C PRO A 166 15.10 -14.81 9.20
N VAL A 167 15.66 -13.64 9.56
CA VAL A 167 15.07 -12.34 9.30
C VAL A 167 15.68 -11.77 8.03
N THR A 168 14.84 -11.25 7.14
CA THR A 168 15.24 -10.80 5.80
C THR A 168 14.86 -9.36 5.53
N CYS A 169 15.53 -8.78 4.56
CA CYS A 169 15.13 -7.57 3.89
C CYS A 169 14.84 -7.90 2.41
N THR A 170 13.66 -7.55 1.90
CA THR A 170 13.27 -7.75 0.51
C THR A 170 13.07 -6.41 -0.18
N ALA A 171 13.80 -6.18 -1.26
CA ALA A 171 13.72 -4.97 -2.09
C ALA A 171 13.00 -5.27 -3.42
N LEU A 172 12.07 -4.39 -3.78
CA LEU A 172 11.38 -4.35 -5.06
C LEU A 172 11.70 -3.03 -5.75
N ALA A 173 12.43 -3.09 -6.87
CA ALA A 173 12.71 -1.95 -7.72
C ALA A 173 11.74 -1.90 -8.91
N LEU A 174 11.09 -0.75 -9.09
CA LEU A 174 10.17 -0.45 -10.17
C LEU A 174 10.68 0.75 -10.96
N GLU A 175 10.60 0.68 -12.28
CA GLU A 175 10.89 1.79 -13.18
C GLU A 175 9.96 1.68 -14.39
N THR A 176 9.31 2.77 -14.78
CA THR A 176 8.68 2.86 -16.10
C THR A 176 9.61 3.64 -17.01
N VAL A 177 9.86 3.12 -18.20
CA VAL A 177 10.78 3.74 -19.16
C VAL A 177 10.07 4.13 -20.44
N ARG A 178 10.57 5.16 -21.12
CA ARG A 178 10.18 5.48 -22.50
C ARG A 178 11.36 6.03 -23.28
N ASN A 179 11.54 5.53 -24.50
CA ASN A 179 12.61 5.96 -25.40
C ASN A 179 14.00 5.90 -24.72
N GLY A 180 14.23 4.92 -23.85
CA GLY A 180 15.48 4.77 -23.10
C GLY A 180 15.63 5.68 -21.86
N HIS A 181 14.63 6.49 -21.52
CA HIS A 181 14.64 7.36 -20.34
C HIS A 181 13.62 6.90 -19.29
N SER A 182 13.99 6.99 -18.01
CA SER A 182 13.06 6.80 -16.89
C SER A 182 11.94 7.85 -16.94
N ILE A 183 10.69 7.41 -16.83
CA ILE A 183 9.54 8.27 -16.57
C ILE A 183 9.44 8.53 -15.06
N ASP A 184 9.34 7.46 -14.26
CA ASP A 184 9.42 7.51 -12.81
C ASP A 184 9.88 6.15 -12.26
N GLN A 185 10.19 6.12 -10.96
CA GLN A 185 10.83 4.99 -10.29
C GLN A 185 10.42 4.90 -8.82
N ALA A 186 10.50 3.70 -8.25
CA ALA A 186 10.33 3.47 -6.83
C ALA A 186 11.12 2.24 -6.40
N VAL A 187 11.73 2.31 -5.21
CA VAL A 187 12.31 1.12 -4.55
C VAL A 187 11.66 0.96 -3.19
N MET A 188 10.91 -0.14 -3.04
CA MET A 188 10.23 -0.50 -1.80
C MET A 188 11.02 -1.58 -1.09
N VAL A 189 11.29 -1.38 0.20
CA VAL A 189 12.07 -2.32 0.99
C VAL A 189 11.29 -2.75 2.22
N SER A 190 11.03 -4.05 2.34
CA SER A 190 10.38 -4.65 3.51
C SER A 190 11.42 -5.32 4.39
N CYS A 191 11.49 -4.95 5.67
CA CYS A 191 12.46 -5.48 6.62
C CYS A 191 11.74 -6.26 7.72
N ASP A 192 12.24 -7.46 8.03
CA ASP A 192 11.82 -8.25 9.20
C ASP A 192 12.38 -7.63 10.50
N LEU A 193 11.84 -6.46 10.86
CA LEU A 193 12.16 -5.67 12.05
C LEU A 193 10.87 -5.27 12.77
N CYS A 194 10.99 -4.78 14.00
CA CYS A 194 9.84 -4.27 14.75
C CYS A 194 9.34 -2.93 14.19
N PHE A 195 10.22 -2.03 13.78
CA PHE A 195 9.85 -0.76 13.14
C PHE A 195 11.05 -0.25 12.33
N ILE A 196 10.78 0.71 11.44
CA ILE A 196 11.84 1.47 10.77
C ILE A 196 12.14 2.71 11.62
N SER A 197 13.27 2.73 12.29
CA SER A 197 13.66 3.88 13.11
C SER A 197 14.20 5.04 12.27
N PRO A 198 14.06 6.30 12.71
CA PRO A 198 14.72 7.44 12.06
C PRO A 198 16.22 7.24 11.91
N THR A 199 16.87 6.67 12.92
CA THR A 199 18.32 6.39 12.92
C THR A 199 18.71 5.38 11.84
N LEU A 200 17.89 4.36 11.58
CA LEU A 200 18.11 3.40 10.49
C LEU A 200 17.91 4.06 9.12
N VAL A 201 16.88 4.88 8.96
CA VAL A 201 16.66 5.63 7.71
C VAL A 201 17.82 6.58 7.44
N ASP A 202 18.30 7.29 8.46
CA ASP A 202 19.42 8.21 8.34
C ASP A 202 20.73 7.46 8.02
N ALA A 203 20.94 6.26 8.58
CA ALA A 203 22.06 5.39 8.24
C ALA A 203 22.02 4.89 6.79
N VAL A 204 20.85 4.50 6.27
CA VAL A 204 20.69 4.14 4.85
C VAL A 204 20.86 5.37 3.95
N ALA A 205 20.33 6.52 4.33
CA ALA A 205 20.47 7.76 3.60
C ALA A 205 21.95 8.21 3.50
N ALA A 206 22.75 7.97 4.54
CA ALA A 206 24.20 8.21 4.50
C ALA A 206 24.93 7.38 3.43
N LEU A 207 24.35 6.25 2.99
CA LEU A 207 24.89 5.40 1.93
C LEU A 207 24.43 5.82 0.52
N SER A 208 23.62 6.88 0.38
CA SER A 208 23.02 7.29 -0.90
C SER A 208 24.05 7.49 -2.02
N SER A 209 25.22 8.08 -1.74
CA SER A 209 26.27 8.26 -2.75
C SER A 209 26.86 6.94 -3.24
N SER A 210 27.01 5.96 -2.36
CA SER A 210 27.46 4.61 -2.74
C SER A 210 26.39 3.88 -3.56
N ILE A 211 25.12 4.04 -3.16
CA ILE A 211 23.97 3.49 -3.89
C ILE A 211 23.93 4.04 -5.30
N THR A 212 23.94 5.37 -5.49
CA THR A 212 23.85 5.97 -6.84
C THR A 212 25.03 5.64 -7.73
N GLN A 213 26.23 5.46 -7.16
CA GLN A 213 27.40 5.01 -7.90
C GLN A 213 27.25 3.56 -8.42
N ARG A 214 26.63 2.67 -7.64
CA ARG A 214 26.45 1.25 -7.98
C ARG A 214 25.13 0.95 -8.70
N ALA A 215 24.17 1.85 -8.65
CA ALA A 215 22.83 1.75 -9.19
C ALA A 215 22.52 2.98 -10.06
N ALA A 216 23.14 3.05 -11.24
CA ALA A 216 23.02 4.21 -12.13
C ALA A 216 21.55 4.52 -12.48
N GLY A 217 21.19 5.81 -12.42
CA GLY A 217 19.84 6.29 -12.69
C GLY A 217 18.86 6.23 -11.51
N LEU A 218 19.22 5.56 -10.41
CA LEU A 218 18.39 5.54 -9.20
C LEU A 218 18.40 6.90 -8.51
N ASP A 219 17.22 7.44 -8.22
CA ASP A 219 17.03 8.58 -7.33
C ASP A 219 16.86 8.07 -5.88
N PRO A 220 17.79 8.34 -4.95
CA PRO A 220 17.69 7.88 -3.56
C PRO A 220 16.44 8.37 -2.83
N SER A 221 15.85 9.49 -3.27
CA SER A 221 14.60 9.99 -2.67
C SER A 221 13.41 9.06 -2.95
N LYS A 222 13.53 8.17 -3.94
CA LYS A 222 12.50 7.22 -4.36
C LYS A 222 12.61 5.87 -3.64
N ILE A 223 13.51 5.76 -2.67
CA ILE A 223 13.68 4.59 -1.81
C ILE A 223 12.87 4.80 -0.53
N PHE A 224 12.05 3.82 -0.14
CA PHE A 224 11.46 3.80 1.19
C PHE A 224 11.46 2.41 1.81
N LEU A 225 11.56 2.40 3.13
CA LEU A 225 11.62 1.20 3.96
C LEU A 225 10.31 1.05 4.73
N ASN A 226 9.85 -0.18 4.95
CA ASN A 226 8.81 -0.54 5.89
C ASN A 226 9.24 -1.75 6.73
N ALA A 227 8.65 -1.88 7.92
CA ALA A 227 8.85 -3.03 8.78
C ALA A 227 7.66 -3.99 8.69
N THR A 228 7.94 -5.30 8.79
CA THR A 228 6.87 -6.30 8.99
C THR A 228 6.27 -6.25 10.39
N HIS A 229 6.91 -5.52 11.30
CA HIS A 229 6.53 -5.36 12.70
C HIS A 229 6.61 -6.68 13.46
N THR A 230 7.69 -7.44 13.24
CA THR A 230 8.01 -8.60 14.09
C THR A 230 8.49 -8.16 15.47
N HIS A 231 7.86 -8.70 16.51
CA HIS A 231 8.30 -8.55 17.90
C HIS A 231 9.36 -9.61 18.28
N ALA A 232 9.96 -10.27 17.29
CA ALA A 232 11.08 -11.20 17.45
C ALA A 232 12.29 -10.78 16.59
N GLY A 233 12.30 -9.54 16.08
CA GLY A 233 13.43 -8.97 15.34
C GLY A 233 14.47 -8.32 16.26
N PRO A 234 15.72 -8.14 15.81
CA PRO A 234 16.75 -7.48 16.61
C PRO A 234 16.50 -5.97 16.78
N VAL A 235 17.08 -5.41 17.84
CA VAL A 235 17.02 -3.97 18.15
C VAL A 235 17.95 -3.19 17.22
N VAL A 236 17.42 -2.13 16.62
CA VAL A 236 18.18 -1.18 15.76
C VAL A 236 18.25 0.23 16.35
N GLU A 237 17.50 0.50 17.42
CA GLU A 237 17.46 1.81 18.09
C GLU A 237 18.38 1.80 19.31
N ASP A 238 19.24 2.81 19.40
CA ASP A 238 20.13 2.98 20.54
C ASP A 238 19.34 3.32 21.80
N GLU A 239 19.88 2.96 22.97
CA GLU A 239 19.35 3.34 24.29
C GLU A 239 17.92 2.85 24.60
N TRP A 240 17.26 2.12 23.70
CA TRP A 240 15.96 1.50 23.97
C TRP A 240 16.05 0.48 25.11
N TYR A 241 17.11 -0.31 25.10
CA TYR A 241 17.49 -1.16 26.22
C TYR A 241 18.94 -0.91 26.59
N VAL A 242 19.27 -1.12 27.86
CA VAL A 242 20.65 -1.25 28.30
C VAL A 242 21.12 -2.67 27.95
N VAL A 243 21.73 -2.82 26.78
CA VAL A 243 22.27 -4.11 26.31
C VAL A 243 23.64 -4.35 26.97
N PRO A 244 23.87 -5.48 27.66
CA PRO A 244 25.16 -5.74 28.28
C PRO A 244 26.31 -5.77 27.27
N GLU A 245 27.38 -5.00 27.51
CA GLU A 245 28.61 -5.05 26.70
C GLU A 245 29.37 -6.37 26.88
N LYS A 246 29.30 -6.94 28.09
CA LYS A 246 29.91 -8.24 28.42
C LYS A 246 29.03 -9.36 27.89
N GLY A 247 29.64 -10.34 27.21
CA GLY A 247 28.94 -11.54 26.69
C GLY A 247 28.89 -11.65 25.18
N GLY A 248 29.52 -10.72 24.44
CA GLY A 248 29.69 -10.83 22.98
C GLY A 248 28.43 -10.56 22.16
N ALA A 249 27.38 -10.03 22.79
CA ALA A 249 26.17 -9.63 22.11
C ALA A 249 26.43 -8.44 21.18
N ILE A 250 25.81 -8.45 19.99
CA ILE A 250 25.88 -7.33 19.06
C ILE A 250 25.14 -6.12 19.64
N GLN A 251 25.76 -4.94 19.58
CA GLN A 251 25.15 -3.72 20.08
C GLN A 251 24.16 -3.14 19.05
N PRO A 252 23.07 -2.47 19.47
CA PRO A 252 22.10 -1.87 18.56
C PRO A 252 22.71 -0.99 17.46
N ALA A 253 23.68 -0.13 17.80
CA ALA A 253 24.38 0.72 16.85
C ALA A 253 25.16 -0.08 15.80
N GLU A 254 25.89 -1.12 16.24
CA GLU A 254 26.66 -2.00 15.35
C GLU A 254 25.71 -2.75 14.40
N TYR A 255 24.64 -3.34 14.93
CA TYR A 255 23.64 -4.04 14.13
C TYR A 255 22.92 -3.10 13.16
N ARG A 256 22.55 -1.88 13.58
CA ARG A 256 21.92 -0.88 12.71
C ARG A 256 22.79 -0.55 11.50
N LEU A 257 24.09 -0.33 11.69
CA LEU A 257 25.02 -0.05 10.59
C LEU A 257 25.16 -1.25 9.66
N HIS A 258 25.24 -2.47 10.21
CA HIS A 258 25.23 -3.69 9.41
C HIS A 258 23.96 -3.79 8.55
N VAL A 259 22.79 -3.66 9.16
CA VAL A 259 21.50 -3.74 8.44
C VAL A 259 21.35 -2.62 7.41
N ALA A 260 21.79 -1.40 7.72
CA ALA A 260 21.78 -0.30 6.74
C ALA A 260 22.59 -0.64 5.49
N GLN A 261 23.77 -1.24 5.65
CA GLN A 261 24.58 -1.71 4.54
C GLN A 261 23.89 -2.84 3.75
N ARG A 262 23.30 -3.83 4.44
CA ARG A 262 22.53 -4.91 3.79
C ARG A 262 21.33 -4.38 3.01
N ILE A 263 20.62 -3.39 3.54
CA ILE A 263 19.52 -2.70 2.84
C ILE A 263 20.04 -2.00 1.59
N ALA A 264 21.15 -1.25 1.67
CA ALA A 264 21.75 -0.59 0.53
C ALA A 264 22.16 -1.60 -0.57
N ASP A 265 22.74 -2.74 -0.19
CA ASP A 265 23.07 -3.81 -1.12
C ASP A 265 21.82 -4.40 -1.79
N ALA A 266 20.76 -4.69 -1.03
CA ALA A 266 19.50 -5.19 -1.58
C ALA A 266 18.86 -4.20 -2.56
N VAL A 267 18.91 -2.90 -2.27
CA VAL A 267 18.45 -1.84 -3.17
C VAL A 267 19.25 -1.86 -4.48
N VAL A 268 20.58 -1.90 -4.40
CA VAL A 268 21.46 -1.93 -5.57
C VAL A 268 21.24 -3.19 -6.41
N GLU A 269 21.13 -4.35 -5.77
CA GLU A 269 20.88 -5.62 -6.44
C GLU A 269 19.50 -5.63 -7.13
N ALA A 270 18.44 -5.23 -6.42
CA ALA A 270 17.10 -5.15 -6.99
C ALA A 270 17.06 -4.16 -8.16
N TRP A 271 17.72 -3.01 -8.04
CA TRP A 271 17.86 -2.05 -9.13
C TRP A 271 18.55 -2.73 -10.32
N ASN A 272 19.76 -3.22 -10.17
CA ASN A 272 20.51 -3.79 -11.31
C ASN A 272 19.88 -5.06 -11.90
N ALA A 273 18.98 -5.74 -11.17
CA ALA A 273 18.23 -6.90 -11.64
C ALA A 273 16.95 -6.56 -12.44
N ARG A 274 16.60 -5.27 -12.59
CA ARG A 274 15.37 -4.84 -13.30
C ARG A 274 15.31 -5.41 -14.72
N LYS A 275 14.18 -6.05 -15.05
CA LYS A 275 13.88 -6.59 -16.39
C LYS A 275 12.45 -6.25 -16.81
N PRO A 276 12.13 -6.24 -18.12
CA PRO A 276 10.77 -6.06 -18.59
C PRO A 276 9.81 -7.02 -17.90
N ALA A 277 8.69 -6.49 -17.42
CA ALA A 277 7.69 -7.22 -16.66
C ALA A 277 6.30 -6.64 -16.90
N SER A 278 5.28 -7.38 -16.52
CA SER A 278 3.92 -6.85 -16.34
C SER A 278 3.56 -6.85 -14.86
N MET A 279 2.55 -6.05 -14.50
CA MET A 279 1.96 -6.07 -13.17
C MET A 279 0.47 -6.30 -13.27
N SER A 280 -0.12 -6.85 -12.22
CA SER A 280 -1.56 -6.91 -12.01
C SER A 280 -1.86 -6.79 -10.52
N TRP A 281 -3.13 -6.68 -10.17
CA TRP A 281 -3.56 -6.62 -8.78
C TRP A 281 -4.83 -7.41 -8.57
N ALA A 282 -5.07 -7.82 -7.32
CA ALA A 282 -6.32 -8.40 -6.89
C ALA A 282 -6.58 -8.06 -5.42
N LEU A 283 -7.85 -8.01 -5.04
CA LEU A 283 -8.29 -7.91 -3.66
C LEU A 283 -8.83 -9.27 -3.23
N SER A 284 -8.29 -9.83 -2.16
CA SER A 284 -8.85 -11.00 -1.48
C SER A 284 -9.19 -10.67 -0.04
N HIS A 285 -9.58 -11.69 0.73
CA HIS A 285 -9.86 -11.55 2.15
C HIS A 285 -9.22 -12.70 2.95
N ALA A 286 -8.53 -12.36 4.04
CA ALA A 286 -7.98 -13.31 4.98
C ALA A 286 -8.13 -12.77 6.41
N VAL A 287 -8.76 -13.55 7.29
CA VAL A 287 -8.82 -13.21 8.73
C VAL A 287 -7.45 -13.47 9.35
N VAL A 288 -6.58 -12.46 9.28
CA VAL A 288 -5.26 -12.46 9.93
C VAL A 288 -5.30 -11.69 11.24
N ALA A 289 -5.93 -10.51 11.25
CA ALA A 289 -5.95 -9.62 12.40
C ALA A 289 -7.24 -9.77 13.24
N HIS A 290 -7.08 -9.54 14.54
CA HIS A 290 -8.14 -9.30 15.51
C HIS A 290 -7.86 -8.00 16.25
N ASN A 291 -8.84 -7.13 16.39
CA ASN A 291 -8.67 -5.93 17.19
C ASN A 291 -8.47 -6.32 18.67
N ARG A 292 -7.41 -5.79 19.28
CA ARG A 292 -6.91 -6.15 20.62
C ARG A 292 -7.35 -5.18 21.71
N ARG A 293 -8.27 -4.27 21.45
CA ARG A 293 -8.76 -3.28 22.42
C ARG A 293 -10.11 -3.70 22.98
N ALA A 294 -10.10 -4.32 24.15
CA ALA A 294 -11.32 -4.77 24.83
C ALA A 294 -11.89 -3.64 25.71
N VAL A 295 -13.20 -3.41 25.59
CA VAL A 295 -13.95 -2.37 26.29
C VAL A 295 -14.76 -3.01 27.41
N SER A 296 -14.77 -2.37 28.57
CA SER A 296 -15.58 -2.79 29.72
C SER A 296 -16.75 -1.81 29.92
N PHE A 297 -17.90 -2.28 30.42
CA PHE A 297 -19.00 -1.40 30.84
C PHE A 297 -18.99 -1.18 32.35
N ASP A 298 -19.57 -0.08 32.83
CA ASP A 298 -19.83 0.09 34.27
C ASP A 298 -21.04 -0.77 34.66
N SER A 299 -20.82 -1.77 35.53
CA SER A 299 -21.86 -2.66 36.06
C SER A 299 -23.12 -1.98 36.60
N LYS A 300 -23.05 -0.72 37.03
CA LYS A 300 -24.20 0.05 37.53
C LYS A 300 -25.03 0.69 36.42
N THR A 301 -24.38 1.08 35.33
CA THR A 301 -25.02 1.86 34.26
C THR A 301 -25.23 1.04 32.98
N GLY A 302 -24.52 -0.08 32.83
CA GLY A 302 -24.57 -0.95 31.66
C GLY A 302 -23.91 -0.34 30.42
N VAL A 303 -23.12 0.74 30.56
CA VAL A 303 -22.49 1.43 29.42
C VAL A 303 -20.98 1.63 29.64
N PRO A 304 -20.16 1.67 28.57
CA PRO A 304 -18.75 2.04 28.66
C PRO A 304 -18.52 3.45 29.25
N PHE A 305 -17.33 3.66 29.82
CA PHE A 305 -16.90 4.92 30.44
C PHE A 305 -15.49 5.34 29.98
N PRO A 306 -15.08 6.63 30.12
CA PRO A 306 -13.71 7.04 29.79
C PRO A 306 -12.66 6.25 30.59
N GLY A 307 -11.67 5.68 29.89
CA GLY A 307 -10.66 4.80 30.50
C GLY A 307 -11.07 3.33 30.62
N SER A 308 -12.24 2.93 30.10
CA SER A 308 -12.73 1.54 30.15
C SER A 308 -12.04 0.56 29.19
N THR A 309 -11.21 1.06 28.26
CA THR A 309 -10.55 0.21 27.26
C THR A 309 -9.19 -0.27 27.76
N LYS A 310 -8.96 -1.59 27.62
CA LYS A 310 -7.66 -2.22 27.85
C LYS A 310 -7.17 -2.95 26.62
N MET A 311 -5.96 -2.63 26.20
CA MET A 311 -5.26 -3.39 25.17
C MET A 311 -4.86 -4.76 25.73
N TYR A 312 -5.17 -5.81 24.99
CA TYR A 312 -5.13 -7.20 25.47
C TYR A 312 -5.99 -7.45 26.71
N GLY A 313 -7.06 -6.68 26.90
CA GLY A 313 -8.02 -6.90 27.97
C GLY A 313 -8.69 -8.28 27.87
N SER A 314 -9.15 -8.79 29.01
CA SER A 314 -9.88 -10.05 29.05
C SER A 314 -11.24 -9.88 28.40
N THR A 315 -11.63 -10.82 27.55
CA THR A 315 -12.95 -10.88 26.89
C THR A 315 -13.88 -11.87 27.60
N THR A 316 -13.56 -12.23 28.84
CA THR A 316 -14.26 -13.25 29.65
C THR A 316 -14.71 -12.72 31.01
N THR A 317 -14.47 -11.45 31.30
CA THR A 317 -14.97 -10.82 32.53
C THR A 317 -16.46 -10.48 32.36
N ASP A 318 -17.19 -10.48 33.47
CA ASP A 318 -18.64 -10.20 33.48
C ASP A 318 -18.98 -8.78 32.98
N ASP A 319 -18.00 -7.86 33.04
CA ASP A 319 -18.10 -6.48 32.58
C ASP A 319 -17.57 -6.26 31.15
N PHE A 320 -17.19 -7.31 30.42
CA PHE A 320 -16.79 -7.19 29.01
C PHE A 320 -17.98 -6.74 28.15
N ASP A 321 -17.82 -5.60 27.49
CA ASP A 321 -18.85 -5.01 26.64
C ASP A 321 -18.62 -5.38 25.17
N SER A 322 -17.46 -4.98 24.64
CA SER A 322 -17.20 -5.01 23.20
C SER A 322 -15.70 -4.95 22.88
N ILE A 323 -15.38 -5.11 21.59
CA ILE A 323 -14.07 -4.76 21.04
C ILE A 323 -14.18 -3.38 20.40
N GLU A 324 -13.25 -2.47 20.69
CA GLU A 324 -13.37 -1.03 20.40
C GLU A 324 -13.49 -0.72 18.90
N GLY A 325 -12.93 -1.56 18.04
CA GLY A 325 -12.93 -1.35 16.59
C GLY A 325 -12.89 -2.65 15.80
N PRO A 326 -13.16 -2.58 14.48
CA PRO A 326 -13.03 -3.73 13.60
C PRO A 326 -11.56 -4.10 13.40
N ALA A 327 -11.34 -5.29 12.83
CA ALA A 327 -10.11 -5.64 12.14
C ALA A 327 -10.45 -5.81 10.66
N ASP A 328 -9.68 -5.19 9.77
CA ASP A 328 -9.90 -5.29 8.32
C ASP A 328 -9.45 -6.68 7.81
N PRO A 329 -10.34 -7.50 7.25
CA PRO A 329 -9.96 -8.79 6.66
C PRO A 329 -9.45 -8.64 5.22
N GLY A 330 -9.51 -7.43 4.63
CA GLY A 330 -9.06 -7.16 3.27
C GLY A 330 -7.57 -7.47 3.09
N LEU A 331 -7.24 -8.09 1.96
CA LEU A 331 -5.89 -8.43 1.58
C LEU A 331 -5.59 -7.87 0.18
N PRO A 332 -5.10 -6.62 0.08
CA PRO A 332 -4.58 -6.06 -1.16
C PRO A 332 -3.33 -6.83 -1.63
N LEU A 333 -3.35 -7.26 -2.89
CA LEU A 333 -2.28 -8.05 -3.50
C LEU A 333 -1.86 -7.43 -4.83
N VAL A 334 -0.55 -7.25 -5.03
CA VAL A 334 0.02 -6.74 -6.28
C VAL A 334 1.02 -7.76 -6.82
N PHE A 335 0.80 -8.23 -8.04
CA PHE A 335 1.58 -9.31 -8.66
C PHE A 335 2.46 -8.76 -9.78
N PHE A 336 3.64 -9.34 -9.95
CA PHE A 336 4.59 -8.98 -10.99
C PHE A 336 5.01 -10.20 -11.78
N TRP A 337 4.89 -10.12 -13.10
CA TRP A 337 5.06 -11.26 -13.99
C TRP A 337 6.21 -11.01 -14.95
N LYS A 338 6.97 -12.08 -15.21
CA LYS A 338 8.00 -12.08 -16.25
C LYS A 338 7.33 -12.12 -17.63
N PRO A 339 8.08 -11.81 -18.71
CA PRO A 339 7.53 -11.83 -20.07
C PRO A 339 6.98 -13.19 -20.53
N ASP A 340 7.42 -14.30 -19.91
CA ASP A 340 6.92 -15.65 -20.16
C ASP A 340 5.61 -15.98 -19.40
N GLY A 341 5.06 -15.02 -18.67
CA GLY A 341 3.84 -15.18 -17.86
C GLY A 341 4.07 -15.82 -16.49
N THR A 342 5.30 -16.17 -16.12
CA THR A 342 5.60 -16.71 -14.79
C THR A 342 5.65 -15.60 -13.72
N LEU A 343 5.19 -15.90 -12.51
CA LEU A 343 5.22 -14.95 -11.41
C LEU A 343 6.67 -14.72 -10.94
N SER A 344 7.10 -13.45 -10.88
CA SER A 344 8.40 -13.06 -10.32
C SER A 344 8.33 -12.76 -8.82
N GLY A 345 7.21 -12.21 -8.38
CA GLY A 345 6.99 -11.83 -7.00
C GLY A 345 5.67 -11.10 -6.80
N LEU A 346 5.35 -10.83 -5.54
CA LEU A 346 4.13 -10.13 -5.15
C LEU A 346 4.34 -9.27 -3.89
N ILE A 347 3.50 -8.24 -3.77
CA ILE A 347 3.30 -7.47 -2.55
C ILE A 347 2.10 -8.05 -1.82
N VAL A 348 2.25 -8.26 -0.51
CA VAL A 348 1.19 -8.73 0.38
C VAL A 348 1.00 -7.70 1.49
N ASN A 349 -0.10 -6.95 1.44
CA ASN A 349 -0.40 -5.87 2.38
C ASN A 349 -1.40 -6.34 3.44
N VAL A 350 -0.93 -6.59 4.67
CA VAL A 350 -1.72 -7.19 5.75
C VAL A 350 -1.94 -6.17 6.87
N PRO A 351 -3.17 -5.83 7.27
CA PRO A 351 -3.47 -4.90 8.37
C PRO A 351 -3.27 -5.56 9.75
N CYS A 352 -2.11 -6.18 9.96
CA CYS A 352 -1.78 -6.88 11.19
C CYS A 352 -0.28 -6.82 11.47
N PRO A 353 0.12 -6.47 12.69
CA PRO A 353 1.50 -6.64 13.15
C PRO A 353 1.89 -8.13 13.25
N SER A 354 3.19 -8.42 13.14
CA SER A 354 3.72 -9.79 13.13
C SER A 354 4.03 -10.27 14.54
N GLN A 355 2.97 -10.60 15.28
CA GLN A 355 3.00 -10.80 16.73
C GLN A 355 2.42 -12.16 17.18
N GLU A 356 2.51 -13.17 16.33
CA GLU A 356 1.99 -14.50 16.67
C GLU A 356 2.85 -15.18 17.74
N THR A 357 4.15 -14.90 17.75
CA THR A 357 5.15 -15.40 18.69
C THR A 357 5.92 -14.28 19.41
N GLU A 358 5.27 -13.14 19.66
CA GLU A 358 5.89 -11.90 20.19
C GLU A 358 6.68 -12.01 21.51
N ALA A 359 6.59 -13.13 22.24
CA ALA A 359 7.20 -13.36 23.54
C ALA A 359 8.40 -14.32 23.52
N ILE A 360 8.77 -14.89 22.37
CA ILE A 360 9.90 -15.82 22.28
C ILE A 360 11.25 -15.13 22.55
N LEU A 361 12.27 -15.93 22.86
CA LEU A 361 13.65 -15.48 23.06
C LEU A 361 14.54 -15.84 21.85
N GLU A 362 13.96 -16.10 20.69
CA GLU A 362 14.69 -16.45 19.46
C GLU A 362 14.44 -15.36 18.42
N VAL A 363 15.42 -15.07 17.57
CA VAL A 363 15.22 -14.17 16.42
C VAL A 363 14.30 -14.84 15.40
N SER A 364 13.30 -14.11 14.91
CA SER A 364 12.30 -14.62 13.98
C SER A 364 11.60 -13.53 13.17
N ALA A 365 11.25 -13.86 11.92
CA ALA A 365 10.35 -13.08 11.07
C ALA A 365 8.85 -13.37 11.34
N ASP A 366 8.55 -14.13 12.40
CA ASP A 366 7.20 -14.49 12.83
C ASP A 366 6.40 -15.17 11.69
N PHE A 367 5.09 -14.89 11.54
CA PHE A 367 4.30 -15.54 10.49
C PHE A 367 4.75 -15.23 9.06
N TRP A 368 5.59 -14.21 8.82
CA TRP A 368 6.11 -13.92 7.48
C TRP A 368 7.11 -14.95 6.99
N HIS A 369 7.86 -15.59 7.89
CA HIS A 369 8.70 -16.73 7.51
C HIS A 369 7.85 -17.86 6.92
N GLU A 370 6.80 -18.27 7.65
CA GLU A 370 5.88 -19.33 7.23
C GLU A 370 5.11 -18.93 5.96
N THR A 371 4.74 -17.66 5.83
CA THR A 371 4.05 -17.13 4.65
C THR A 371 4.93 -17.24 3.41
N ARG A 372 6.22 -16.89 3.51
CA ARG A 372 7.17 -17.05 2.39
C ARG A 372 7.34 -18.51 2.00
N ILE A 373 7.48 -19.41 2.97
CA ILE A 373 7.57 -20.87 2.72
C ILE A 373 6.32 -21.36 1.99
N GLU A 374 5.14 -21.08 2.54
CA GLU A 374 3.88 -21.61 1.99
C GLU A 374 3.56 -21.02 0.61
N LEU A 375 3.87 -19.73 0.37
CA LEU A 375 3.70 -19.13 -0.96
C LEU A 375 4.68 -19.71 -1.98
N ARG A 376 5.95 -19.90 -1.64
CA ARG A 376 6.95 -20.51 -2.55
C ARG A 376 6.61 -21.95 -2.89
N LYS A 377 6.13 -22.71 -1.91
CA LYS A 377 5.64 -24.07 -2.12
C LYS A 377 4.48 -24.12 -3.14
N ARG A 378 3.59 -23.12 -3.14
CA ARG A 378 2.42 -23.08 -4.05
C ARG A 378 2.69 -22.43 -5.40
N LEU A 379 3.55 -21.42 -5.44
CA LEU A 379 3.73 -20.52 -6.59
C LEU A 379 5.12 -20.63 -7.25
N GLY A 380 6.05 -21.33 -6.61
CA GLY A 380 7.42 -21.55 -7.07
C GLY A 380 8.48 -20.91 -6.17
N GLU A 381 9.62 -21.59 -5.99
CA GLU A 381 10.72 -21.17 -5.11
C GLU A 381 11.32 -19.80 -5.46
N GLY A 382 11.23 -19.40 -6.73
CA GLY A 382 11.75 -18.11 -7.22
C GLY A 382 10.85 -16.91 -6.94
N VAL A 383 9.68 -17.09 -6.30
CA VAL A 383 8.74 -16.00 -6.04
C VAL A 383 9.23 -15.15 -4.85
N ALA A 384 9.47 -13.87 -5.12
CA ALA A 384 9.75 -12.87 -4.10
C ALA A 384 8.47 -12.40 -3.40
N VAL A 385 8.54 -12.15 -2.08
CA VAL A 385 7.40 -11.69 -1.28
C VAL A 385 7.77 -10.41 -0.57
N LEU A 386 7.21 -9.28 -1.01
CA LEU A 386 7.30 -8.01 -0.29
C LEU A 386 6.20 -7.94 0.76
N ALA A 387 6.54 -8.26 2.00
CA ALA A 387 5.64 -8.17 3.13
C ALA A 387 5.37 -6.70 3.51
N GLN A 388 4.13 -6.33 3.76
CA GLN A 388 3.80 -4.99 4.24
C GLN A 388 2.81 -5.07 5.40
N CYS A 389 3.16 -4.43 6.51
CA CYS A 389 2.24 -4.17 7.59
C CYS A 389 1.38 -2.95 7.21
N ALA A 390 0.07 -3.14 7.05
CA ALA A 390 -0.90 -2.08 6.84
C ALA A 390 -1.43 -1.52 8.17
N ALA A 391 -2.43 -0.64 8.16
CA ALA A 391 -2.96 -0.03 9.37
C ALA A 391 -3.52 -1.08 10.34
N GLY A 392 -2.78 -1.35 11.42
CA GLY A 392 -3.08 -2.44 12.35
C GLY A 392 -2.55 -2.18 13.77
N GLY A 393 -2.27 -0.93 14.15
CA GLY A 393 -1.74 -0.60 15.48
C GLY A 393 -2.63 -1.10 16.64
N ASP A 394 -3.94 -1.18 16.42
CA ASP A 394 -4.93 -1.71 17.36
C ASP A 394 -5.28 -3.19 17.14
N CYS A 395 -4.53 -3.92 16.30
CA CYS A 395 -4.78 -5.33 15.95
C CYS A 395 -3.65 -6.27 16.40
N VAL A 396 -3.94 -7.57 16.47
CA VAL A 396 -2.99 -8.66 16.71
C VAL A 396 -3.37 -9.88 15.86
N SER A 397 -2.41 -10.74 15.54
CA SER A 397 -2.64 -11.96 14.75
C SER A 397 -3.32 -13.10 15.52
N ARG A 398 -3.42 -12.96 16.85
CA ARG A 398 -3.94 -13.98 17.75
C ARG A 398 -5.41 -13.76 18.12
N PRO A 399 -6.19 -14.82 18.35
CA PRO A 399 -7.59 -14.67 18.74
C PRO A 399 -7.77 -13.96 20.09
N MET A 400 -8.59 -12.90 20.10
CA MET A 400 -9.00 -12.20 21.34
C MET A 400 -10.18 -12.89 22.04
N TRP A 401 -11.05 -13.56 21.27
CA TRP A 401 -12.16 -14.40 21.75
C TRP A 401 -12.13 -15.74 20.97
N ARG A 402 -12.95 -16.72 21.37
CA ARG A 402 -12.99 -18.08 20.76
C ARG A 402 -11.64 -18.82 20.78
N ARG A 403 -10.77 -18.48 21.74
CA ARG A 403 -9.39 -18.99 21.82
C ARG A 403 -9.31 -20.52 21.77
N GLU A 404 -10.20 -21.20 22.50
CA GLU A 404 -10.24 -22.67 22.55
C GLU A 404 -10.62 -23.28 21.22
N ALA A 405 -11.65 -22.76 20.55
CA ALA A 405 -12.07 -23.26 19.24
C ALA A 405 -10.99 -23.06 18.17
N GLU A 406 -10.36 -21.89 18.12
CA GLU A 406 -9.23 -21.61 17.22
C GLU A 406 -8.04 -22.52 17.51
N SER A 407 -7.71 -22.73 18.79
CA SER A 407 -6.63 -23.63 19.21
C SER A 407 -6.90 -25.08 18.80
N GLU A 408 -8.13 -25.56 19.01
CA GLU A 408 -8.54 -26.91 18.62
C GLU A 408 -8.49 -27.10 17.10
N MET A 409 -8.88 -26.11 16.30
CA MET A 409 -8.77 -26.18 14.84
C MET A 409 -7.33 -26.24 14.38
N ARG A 410 -6.42 -25.45 14.99
CA ARG A 410 -4.98 -25.53 14.70
C ARG A 410 -4.41 -26.90 15.05
N ARG A 411 -4.76 -27.44 16.22
CA ARG A 411 -4.34 -28.78 16.67
C ARG A 411 -4.80 -29.86 15.69
N ARG A 412 -6.05 -29.82 15.24
CA ARG A 412 -6.59 -30.78 14.24
C ARG A 412 -5.89 -30.70 12.88
N ARG A 413 -5.41 -29.53 12.50
CA ARG A 413 -4.63 -29.34 11.26
C ARG A 413 -3.15 -29.66 11.42
N GLY A 414 -2.66 -29.81 12.65
CA GLY A 414 -1.23 -29.97 12.92
C GLY A 414 -0.41 -28.72 12.61
N LEU A 415 -1.00 -27.52 12.76
CA LEU A 415 -0.35 -26.25 12.45
C LEU A 415 -0.08 -25.44 13.72
N SER A 416 1.05 -24.75 13.75
CA SER A 416 1.30 -23.65 14.67
C SER A 416 0.40 -22.44 14.36
N GLY A 417 0.37 -21.46 15.26
CA GLY A 417 -0.31 -20.18 15.00
C GLY A 417 0.22 -19.47 13.76
N ARG A 418 1.55 -19.44 13.60
CA ARG A 418 2.24 -18.80 12.46
C ARG A 418 1.89 -19.47 11.14
N GLU A 419 1.89 -20.81 11.11
CA GLU A 419 1.52 -21.58 9.91
C GLU A 419 0.02 -21.43 9.59
N GLU A 420 -0.86 -21.31 10.58
CA GLU A 420 -2.29 -21.06 10.33
C GLU A 420 -2.52 -19.66 9.72
N VAL A 421 -1.82 -18.63 10.19
CA VAL A 421 -1.84 -17.30 9.57
C VAL A 421 -1.30 -17.36 8.13
N ALA A 422 -0.14 -17.97 7.93
CA ALA A 422 0.46 -18.16 6.61
C ALA A 422 -0.47 -18.91 5.65
N ARG A 423 -1.14 -19.96 6.12
CA ARG A 423 -2.12 -20.72 5.34
C ARG A 423 -3.30 -19.86 4.90
N ARG A 424 -3.81 -18.97 5.76
CA ARG A 424 -4.92 -18.05 5.42
C ARG A 424 -4.49 -17.06 4.34
N ILE A 425 -3.31 -16.46 4.47
CA ILE A 425 -2.74 -15.57 3.47
C ILE A 425 -2.52 -16.31 2.15
N ALA A 426 -1.87 -17.47 2.18
CA ALA A 426 -1.58 -18.26 0.98
C ALA A 426 -2.84 -18.74 0.27
N ASN A 427 -3.89 -19.11 1.01
CA ASN A 427 -5.20 -19.44 0.43
C ASN A 427 -5.79 -18.24 -0.33
N ALA A 428 -5.82 -17.08 0.30
CA ALA A 428 -6.34 -15.85 -0.29
C ALA A 428 -5.54 -15.43 -1.55
N VAL A 429 -4.21 -15.59 -1.53
CA VAL A 429 -3.35 -15.37 -2.70
C VAL A 429 -3.66 -16.35 -3.82
N THR A 430 -3.74 -17.66 -3.54
CA THR A 430 -4.00 -18.66 -4.57
C THR A 430 -5.40 -18.57 -5.17
N ASP A 431 -6.39 -18.18 -4.37
CA ASP A 431 -7.78 -18.01 -4.81
C ASP A 431 -7.91 -16.97 -5.93
N VAL A 432 -7.16 -15.86 -5.82
CA VAL A 432 -7.21 -14.77 -6.81
C VAL A 432 -6.26 -14.92 -7.99
N MET A 433 -5.45 -15.99 -8.05
CA MET A 433 -4.49 -16.18 -9.15
C MET A 433 -5.15 -16.13 -10.55
N PRO A 434 -6.32 -16.73 -10.81
CA PRO A 434 -6.95 -16.65 -12.13
C PRO A 434 -7.25 -15.22 -12.57
N VAL A 435 -7.79 -14.38 -11.67
CA VAL A 435 -8.10 -12.97 -11.99
C VAL A 435 -6.85 -12.11 -12.05
N ALA A 436 -5.86 -12.37 -11.19
CA ALA A 436 -4.57 -11.70 -11.24
C ALA A 436 -3.83 -11.97 -12.55
N THR A 437 -3.90 -13.20 -13.09
CA THR A 437 -3.29 -13.54 -14.38
C THR A 437 -3.97 -12.83 -15.55
N MET A 438 -5.29 -12.63 -15.51
CA MET A 438 -6.02 -11.92 -16.57
C MET A 438 -5.77 -10.40 -16.58
N GLY A 439 -5.50 -9.79 -15.42
CA GLY A 439 -5.36 -8.34 -15.26
C GLY A 439 -3.97 -7.76 -15.55
N GLN A 440 -3.10 -8.47 -16.30
CA GLN A 440 -1.72 -8.04 -16.53
C GLN A 440 -1.62 -6.80 -17.44
N THR A 441 -0.80 -5.83 -17.01
CA THR A 441 -0.38 -4.68 -17.82
C THR A 441 1.13 -4.52 -17.81
N ALA A 442 1.74 -4.47 -18.99
CA ALA A 442 3.18 -4.22 -19.15
C ALA A 442 3.52 -2.73 -19.23
N THR A 443 2.52 -1.86 -19.32
CA THR A 443 2.70 -0.41 -19.45
C THR A 443 1.83 0.37 -18.44
N PRO A 444 1.93 0.08 -17.13
CA PRO A 444 1.24 0.86 -16.13
C PRO A 444 1.75 2.30 -16.10
N ILE A 445 0.93 3.22 -15.60
CA ILE A 445 1.41 4.51 -15.14
C ILE A 445 2.12 4.28 -13.80
N LEU A 446 3.37 4.71 -13.70
CA LEU A 446 4.08 4.82 -12.42
C LEU A 446 4.30 6.30 -12.13
N ARG A 447 3.84 6.75 -10.97
CA ARG A 447 4.15 8.07 -10.42
C ARG A 447 4.46 7.93 -8.95
N HIS A 448 5.46 8.65 -8.45
CA HIS A 448 5.88 8.58 -7.07
C HIS A 448 6.17 9.99 -6.53
N ALA A 449 5.37 10.44 -5.57
CA ALA A 449 5.56 11.69 -4.85
C ALA A 449 6.06 11.43 -3.42
N VAL A 450 6.95 12.30 -2.96
CA VAL A 450 7.50 12.27 -1.60
C VAL A 450 7.26 13.63 -0.97
N ARG A 451 6.68 13.66 0.23
CA ARG A 451 6.40 14.91 0.97
C ARG A 451 6.78 14.73 2.43
N THR A 452 7.39 15.76 3.01
CA THR A 452 7.51 15.87 4.47
C THR A 452 6.27 16.60 5.00
N LEU A 453 5.58 16.00 5.96
CA LEU A 453 4.42 16.58 6.62
C LEU A 453 4.79 16.95 8.06
N ASP A 454 4.59 18.21 8.43
CA ASP A 454 4.77 18.70 9.79
C ASP A 454 3.47 18.52 10.58
N LEU A 455 3.26 17.32 11.14
CA LEU A 455 2.03 17.01 11.85
C LEU A 455 1.99 17.70 13.22
N PRO A 456 0.86 18.26 13.67
CA PRO A 456 0.76 18.84 15.00
C PRO A 456 0.97 17.75 16.06
N MET A 457 1.85 18.03 17.04
CA MET A 457 2.08 17.13 18.16
C MET A 457 0.86 17.07 19.09
N ARG A 458 0.67 15.94 19.76
CA ARG A 458 -0.25 15.87 20.90
C ARG A 458 0.30 16.70 22.05
N ILE A 459 -0.41 17.77 22.42
CA ILE A 459 0.00 18.64 23.52
C ILE A 459 -0.12 17.91 24.86
N VAL A 460 0.94 17.96 25.66
CA VAL A 460 0.97 17.43 27.03
C VAL A 460 0.32 18.44 27.97
N THR A 461 -0.64 17.99 28.78
CA THR A 461 -1.22 18.85 29.81
C THR A 461 -0.32 18.95 31.04
N ARG A 462 -0.47 20.00 31.85
CA ARG A 462 0.26 20.15 33.12
C ARG A 462 0.04 18.94 34.05
N ASP A 463 -1.19 18.43 34.14
CA ASP A 463 -1.53 17.25 34.95
C ASP A 463 -0.91 15.97 34.41
N GLN A 464 -0.82 15.81 33.09
CA GLN A 464 -0.12 14.69 32.48
C GLN A 464 1.38 14.75 32.76
N ARG A 465 2.00 15.93 32.60
CA ARG A 465 3.42 16.15 32.92
C ARG A 465 3.72 15.84 34.37
N GLU A 466 2.89 16.31 35.31
CA GLU A 466 3.13 16.11 36.73
C GLU A 466 2.98 14.64 37.15
N ARG A 467 1.96 13.94 36.63
CA ARG A 467 1.82 12.49 36.86
C ARG A 467 3.02 11.73 36.31
N CYS A 468 3.44 12.02 35.07
CA CYS A 468 4.60 11.33 34.47
C CYS A 468 5.90 11.64 35.22
N ARG A 469 6.08 12.86 35.74
CA ARG A 469 7.24 13.20 36.58
C ARG A 469 7.30 12.31 37.83
N VAL A 470 6.18 12.21 38.56
CA VAL A 470 6.08 11.37 39.76
C VAL A 470 6.32 9.89 39.42
N ASP A 471 5.75 9.40 38.32
CA ASP A 471 5.94 8.00 37.89
C ASP A 471 7.38 7.72 37.44
N ALA A 472 8.04 8.67 36.78
CA ALA A 472 9.46 8.57 36.42
C ALA A 472 10.38 8.53 37.66
N GLU A 473 10.08 9.33 38.69
CA GLU A 473 10.83 9.35 39.95
C GLU A 473 10.66 8.04 40.76
N ARG A 474 9.49 7.41 40.66
CA ARG A 474 9.20 6.11 41.30
C ARG A 474 9.79 4.92 40.55
N ALA A 475 9.99 5.05 39.24
CA ALA A 475 10.48 3.97 38.41
C ALA A 475 11.99 3.71 38.63
N PRO A 476 12.45 2.44 38.48
CA PRO A 476 13.87 2.12 38.56
C PRO A 476 14.72 2.99 37.61
N PRO A 477 15.93 3.43 38.02
CA PRO A 477 16.76 4.34 37.21
C PRO A 477 17.05 3.85 35.78
N GLU A 478 17.22 2.54 35.59
CA GLU A 478 17.55 1.92 34.30
C GLU A 478 16.34 1.29 33.60
N GLY A 479 15.12 1.52 34.10
CA GLY A 479 13.91 0.91 33.57
C GLY A 479 13.27 1.70 32.43
N LEU A 480 12.76 1.01 31.41
CA LEU A 480 11.97 1.60 30.32
C LEU A 480 10.77 2.42 30.82
N ALA A 481 10.17 2.04 31.95
CA ALA A 481 9.09 2.81 32.57
C ALA A 481 9.52 4.22 32.97
N ARG A 482 10.78 4.42 33.38
CA ARG A 482 11.31 5.74 33.72
C ARG A 482 11.46 6.59 32.48
N SER A 483 12.16 6.11 31.46
CA SER A 483 12.38 6.87 30.22
C SER A 483 11.06 7.17 29.50
N TRP A 484 10.12 6.23 29.46
CA TRP A 484 8.81 6.42 28.85
C TRP A 484 7.99 7.56 29.48
N ASN A 485 8.06 7.71 30.80
CA ASN A 485 7.42 8.82 31.51
C ASN A 485 8.25 10.11 31.44
N GLN A 486 9.58 10.02 31.56
CA GLN A 486 10.48 11.17 31.46
C GLN A 486 10.36 11.86 30.10
N ASN A 487 10.24 11.09 29.01
CA ASN A 487 10.01 11.61 27.66
C ASN A 487 8.75 12.49 27.56
N VAL A 488 7.72 12.26 28.39
CA VAL A 488 6.53 13.13 28.44
C VAL A 488 6.83 14.45 29.13
N VAL A 489 7.66 14.44 30.18
CA VAL A 489 8.13 15.65 30.88
C VAL A 489 8.98 16.49 29.93
N ASP A 490 9.95 15.87 29.27
CA ASP A 490 10.86 16.55 28.34
C ASP A 490 10.08 17.12 27.14
N ARG A 491 9.12 16.36 26.61
CA ARG A 491 8.22 16.85 25.56
C ARG A 491 7.39 18.03 26.03
N PHE A 492 6.86 18.04 27.26
CA PHE A 492 6.11 19.17 27.78
C PHE A 492 6.97 20.44 27.81
N ASP A 493 8.18 20.33 28.35
CA ASP A 493 9.10 21.48 28.47
C ASP A 493 9.49 22.03 27.08
N MET A 494 9.79 21.13 26.13
CA MET A 494 10.01 21.49 24.72
C MET A 494 8.78 22.19 24.11
N GLN A 495 7.58 21.65 24.31
CA GLN A 495 6.34 22.24 23.78
C GLN A 495 6.08 23.63 24.36
N GLN A 496 6.31 23.85 25.66
CA GLN A 496 6.18 25.17 26.27
C GLN A 496 7.15 26.18 25.67
N ALA A 497 8.40 25.78 25.42
CA ALA A 497 9.40 26.64 24.79
C ALA A 497 9.00 27.06 23.36
N ILE A 498 8.42 26.15 22.57
CA ILE A 498 7.92 26.43 21.22
C ILE A 498 6.68 27.35 21.28
N LEU A 499 5.71 27.03 22.15
CA LEU A 499 4.49 27.84 22.30
C LEU A 499 4.78 29.26 22.80
N ALA A 500 5.79 29.45 23.65
CA ALA A 500 6.23 30.77 24.11
C ALA A 500 6.75 31.67 22.97
N ARG A 501 7.12 31.09 21.81
CA ARG A 501 7.48 31.80 20.59
C ARG A 501 6.30 32.00 19.61
N ASN A 502 5.07 31.67 20.02
CA ASN A 502 3.88 31.64 19.15
C ASN A 502 4.03 30.68 17.94
N GLU A 503 4.80 29.61 18.11
CA GLU A 503 4.98 28.55 17.11
C GLU A 503 4.13 27.32 17.49
N THR A 504 3.78 26.50 16.50
CA THR A 504 3.09 25.22 16.72
C THR A 504 4.12 24.09 16.85
N PRO A 505 4.12 23.30 17.93
CA PRO A 505 4.96 22.11 18.03
C PRO A 505 4.54 21.06 16.99
N THR A 506 5.46 20.68 16.11
CA THR A 506 5.21 19.71 15.04
C THR A 506 6.14 18.50 15.12
N SER A 507 5.70 17.40 14.51
CA SER A 507 6.43 16.16 14.34
C SER A 507 6.54 15.86 12.84
N PRO A 508 7.70 16.12 12.21
CA PRO A 508 7.89 15.88 10.79
C PRO A 508 7.87 14.38 10.47
N ILE A 509 7.12 13.99 9.45
CA ILE A 509 7.15 12.64 8.89
C ILE A 509 7.32 12.69 7.38
N ARG A 510 7.99 11.69 6.80
CA ARG A 510 8.11 11.54 5.35
C ARG A 510 7.07 10.55 4.83
N VAL A 511 6.21 11.04 3.94
CA VAL A 511 5.17 10.25 3.27
C VAL A 511 5.57 10.03 1.82
N HIS A 512 5.54 8.76 1.41
CA HIS A 512 5.62 8.34 0.02
C HIS A 512 4.21 8.02 -0.45
N ALA A 513 3.82 8.59 -1.58
CA ALA A 513 2.59 8.29 -2.29
C ALA A 513 2.94 7.83 -3.71
N MET A 514 2.41 6.68 -4.13
CA MET A 514 2.73 6.08 -5.42
C MET A 514 1.44 5.65 -6.13
N ARG A 515 1.38 5.93 -7.45
CA ARG A 515 0.42 5.33 -8.40
C ARG A 515 1.15 4.25 -9.19
N LEU A 516 0.58 3.06 -9.26
CA LEU A 516 1.00 1.98 -10.14
C LEU A 516 -0.24 1.44 -10.86
N GLY A 517 -0.52 1.96 -12.05
CA GLY A 517 -1.77 1.71 -12.78
C GLY A 517 -2.97 2.22 -11.96
N ASP A 518 -3.84 1.29 -11.56
CA ASP A 518 -5.04 1.55 -10.75
C ASP A 518 -4.81 1.35 -9.24
N VAL A 519 -3.58 1.01 -8.84
CA VAL A 519 -3.19 0.79 -7.45
C VAL A 519 -2.50 2.01 -6.88
N ALA A 520 -2.90 2.42 -5.69
CA ALA A 520 -2.16 3.37 -4.88
C ALA A 520 -1.36 2.66 -3.78
N VAL A 521 -0.19 3.19 -3.47
CA VAL A 521 0.56 2.87 -2.24
C VAL A 521 0.81 4.16 -1.49
N VAL A 522 0.55 4.19 -0.18
CA VAL A 522 0.85 5.35 0.66
C VAL A 522 1.41 4.93 2.01
N THR A 523 2.49 5.59 2.43
CA THR A 523 3.20 5.25 3.66
C THR A 523 2.79 6.14 4.83
N ASN A 524 2.95 5.62 6.05
CA ASN A 524 3.00 6.39 7.27
C ASN A 524 4.00 5.76 8.23
N SER A 525 4.57 6.55 9.14
CA SER A 525 5.61 6.07 10.05
C SER A 525 5.07 5.41 11.32
N PHE A 526 3.79 5.59 11.66
CA PHE A 526 3.19 5.21 12.95
C PHE A 526 2.74 3.74 13.01
N GLU A 527 2.45 3.25 14.21
CA GLU A 527 1.46 2.18 14.43
C GLU A 527 0.05 2.80 14.33
N MET A 528 -0.43 2.95 13.10
CA MET A 528 -1.70 3.59 12.78
C MET A 528 -2.88 2.66 13.07
N TYR A 529 -3.90 3.19 13.74
CA TYR A 529 -5.15 2.47 13.98
C TYR A 529 -5.94 2.25 12.67
N GLY A 530 -6.64 1.12 12.59
CA GLY A 530 -7.35 0.69 11.37
C GLY A 530 -8.26 1.75 10.76
N ASP A 531 -8.97 2.53 11.59
CA ASP A 531 -9.86 3.62 11.16
C ASP A 531 -9.22 4.62 10.19
N TYR A 532 -7.96 5.02 10.45
CA TYR A 532 -7.27 5.96 9.58
C TYR A 532 -6.92 5.30 8.25
N GLY A 533 -6.51 4.03 8.26
CA GLY A 533 -6.27 3.23 7.06
C GLY A 533 -7.53 3.11 6.20
N THR A 534 -8.67 2.74 6.80
CA THR A 534 -9.96 2.65 6.09
C THR A 534 -10.38 3.99 5.50
N ARG A 535 -10.17 5.11 6.22
CA ARG A 535 -10.46 6.46 5.70
C ARG A 535 -9.60 6.82 4.49
N ILE A 536 -8.32 6.43 4.48
CA ILE A 536 -7.43 6.64 3.33
C ILE A 536 -7.91 5.80 2.14
N GLN A 537 -8.14 4.51 2.35
CA GLN A 537 -8.60 3.59 1.29
C GLN A 537 -9.93 4.05 0.69
N ALA A 538 -10.92 4.37 1.52
CA ALA A 538 -12.27 4.75 1.06
C ALA A 538 -12.31 6.10 0.32
N ARG A 539 -11.35 7.00 0.58
CA ARG A 539 -11.28 8.33 -0.05
C ARG A 539 -10.25 8.42 -1.17
N SER A 540 -9.51 7.34 -1.42
CA SER A 540 -8.51 7.24 -2.47
C SER A 540 -9.16 7.29 -3.85
N PRO A 541 -8.52 7.95 -4.85
CA PRO A 541 -8.96 7.87 -6.24
C PRO A 541 -8.62 6.54 -6.91
N ALA A 542 -7.76 5.72 -6.30
CA ALA A 542 -7.33 4.43 -6.83
C ALA A 542 -8.41 3.36 -6.64
N THR A 543 -8.42 2.34 -7.50
CA THR A 543 -9.33 1.19 -7.33
C THR A 543 -8.94 0.34 -6.13
N MET A 544 -7.63 0.21 -5.88
CA MET A 544 -7.09 -0.47 -4.70
C MET A 544 -6.00 0.39 -4.06
N THR A 545 -5.99 0.50 -2.73
CA THR A 545 -4.99 1.29 -2.00
C THR A 545 -4.31 0.45 -0.93
N CYS A 546 -3.00 0.31 -1.04
CA CYS A 546 -2.14 -0.28 -0.01
C CYS A 546 -1.68 0.82 0.94
N VAL A 547 -2.13 0.78 2.19
CA VAL A 547 -1.59 1.62 3.27
C VAL A 547 -0.43 0.85 3.88
N VAL A 548 0.71 1.50 4.05
CA VAL A 548 1.92 0.86 4.60
C VAL A 548 2.34 1.63 5.84
N GLN A 549 2.27 0.99 7.00
CA GLN A 549 2.64 1.59 8.28
C GLN A 549 4.08 1.28 8.65
N LEU A 550 4.59 1.94 9.69
CA LEU A 550 5.99 1.80 10.14
C LEU A 550 6.99 1.98 8.99
N ALA A 551 6.70 2.95 8.13
CA ALA A 551 7.39 3.17 6.88
C ALA A 551 7.93 4.60 6.74
N GLY A 552 9.15 4.71 6.23
CA GLY A 552 9.85 5.98 6.03
C GLY A 552 10.37 6.60 7.33
N ARG A 553 10.89 7.83 7.20
CA ARG A 553 11.43 8.60 8.33
C ARG A 553 10.30 9.29 9.08
N GLY A 554 10.16 9.04 10.38
CA GLY A 554 9.14 9.69 11.21
C GLY A 554 9.00 9.05 12.59
N SER A 555 7.87 9.29 13.24
CA SER A 555 7.55 8.66 14.52
C SER A 555 7.07 7.24 14.32
N TYR A 556 7.56 6.29 15.11
CA TYR A 556 7.13 4.89 15.17
C TYR A 556 6.14 4.62 16.33
N SER A 557 5.60 5.67 16.95
CA SER A 557 4.64 5.54 18.05
C SER A 557 3.25 5.12 17.55
N TYR A 558 2.34 4.81 18.47
CA TYR A 558 0.93 4.65 18.13
C TYR A 558 0.31 5.96 17.65
N LEU A 559 -0.60 5.86 16.68
CA LEU A 559 -1.47 6.95 16.24
C LEU A 559 -2.95 6.59 16.55
N PRO A 560 -3.47 7.02 17.72
CA PRO A 560 -4.79 6.63 18.19
C PRO A 560 -5.89 7.52 17.62
N THR A 561 -7.10 6.98 17.53
CA THR A 561 -8.31 7.76 17.25
C THR A 561 -8.78 8.54 18.48
N ALA A 562 -9.70 9.49 18.30
CA ALA A 562 -10.29 10.22 19.43
C ALA A 562 -11.01 9.28 20.42
N ARG A 563 -11.75 8.28 19.91
CA ARG A 563 -12.39 7.26 20.76
C ARG A 563 -11.37 6.45 21.57
N ALA A 564 -10.24 6.09 20.97
CA ALA A 564 -9.19 5.33 21.65
C ALA A 564 -8.53 6.16 22.76
N VAL A 565 -8.32 7.46 22.52
CA VAL A 565 -7.81 8.39 23.52
C VAL A 565 -8.75 8.50 24.72
N GLU A 566 -10.06 8.59 24.49
CA GLU A 566 -11.07 8.60 25.56
C GLU A 566 -11.16 7.26 26.29
N GLY A 567 -11.12 6.15 25.55
CA GLY A 567 -11.15 4.79 26.09
C GLY A 567 -9.88 4.41 26.87
N GLY A 568 -8.73 5.03 26.56
CA GLY A 568 -7.46 4.79 27.27
C GLY A 568 -6.71 3.54 26.80
N GLY A 569 -5.99 2.88 27.71
CA GLY A 569 -5.10 1.75 27.40
C GLY A 569 -3.75 2.19 26.81
N TYR A 570 -2.72 1.34 26.94
CA TYR A 570 -1.34 1.77 26.75
C TYR A 570 -1.04 2.36 25.36
N SER A 571 -1.74 1.94 24.30
CA SER A 571 -1.53 2.47 22.94
C SER A 571 -2.20 3.82 22.67
N ALA A 572 -2.99 4.35 23.61
CA ALA A 572 -3.71 5.62 23.44
C ALA A 572 -3.44 6.66 24.55
N ILE A 573 -2.52 6.35 25.48
CA ILE A 573 -2.06 7.29 26.50
C ILE A 573 -0.95 8.20 26.00
N ILE A 574 -0.76 9.32 26.70
CA ILE A 574 0.14 10.41 26.30
C ILE A 574 1.59 9.94 26.11
N GLN A 575 2.05 8.95 26.87
CA GLN A 575 3.39 8.37 26.77
C GLN A 575 3.62 7.62 25.43
N SER A 576 2.58 7.08 24.81
CA SER A 576 2.68 6.26 23.57
C SER A 576 2.34 7.00 22.29
N ASN A 577 1.95 8.27 22.38
CA ASN A 577 1.43 9.01 21.23
C ASN A 577 2.13 10.35 21.10
N GLN A 578 3.08 10.45 20.18
CA GLN A 578 3.71 11.72 19.83
C GLN A 578 2.72 12.65 19.11
N VAL A 579 1.90 12.06 18.23
CA VAL A 579 0.84 12.72 17.47
C VAL A 579 -0.52 12.18 17.92
N GLY A 580 -1.50 13.07 18.05
CA GLY A 580 -2.85 12.75 18.50
C GLY A 580 -3.88 12.72 17.36
N PRO A 581 -5.17 12.67 17.68
CA PRO A 581 -6.23 12.53 16.69
C PRO A 581 -6.28 13.63 15.62
N GLU A 582 -5.89 14.86 15.99
CA GLU A 582 -5.79 16.01 15.08
C GLU A 582 -4.74 15.78 14.00
N GLY A 583 -3.49 15.46 14.37
CA GLY A 583 -2.45 15.14 13.40
C GLY A 583 -2.74 13.87 12.62
N GLY A 584 -3.45 12.89 13.21
CA GLY A 584 -3.96 11.74 12.47
C GLY A 584 -5.00 12.11 11.40
N ARG A 585 -5.87 13.09 11.66
CA ARG A 585 -6.79 13.62 10.64
C ARG A 585 -6.03 14.33 9.52
N MET A 586 -5.06 15.19 9.86
CA MET A 586 -4.21 15.86 8.88
C MET A 586 -3.46 14.85 8.01
N LEU A 587 -2.88 13.82 8.61
CA LEU A 587 -2.19 12.75 7.88
C LEU A 587 -3.10 12.07 6.85
N VAL A 588 -4.33 11.72 7.22
CA VAL A 588 -5.30 11.15 6.27
C VAL A 588 -5.61 12.14 5.14
N ASP A 589 -5.89 13.40 5.47
CA ASP A 589 -6.30 14.41 4.49
C ASP A 589 -5.15 14.70 3.49
N GLU A 590 -3.92 14.84 3.97
CA GLU A 590 -2.72 15.02 3.14
C GLU A 590 -2.41 13.77 2.31
N SER A 591 -2.51 12.58 2.89
CA SER A 591 -2.31 11.32 2.15
C SER A 591 -3.28 11.20 0.98
N VAL A 592 -4.57 11.47 1.21
CA VAL A 592 -5.60 11.47 0.16
C VAL A 592 -5.35 12.58 -0.86
N GLY A 593 -4.91 13.76 -0.42
CA GLY A 593 -4.52 14.87 -1.30
C GLY A 593 -3.41 14.47 -2.26
N MET A 594 -2.31 13.91 -1.74
CA MET A 594 -1.19 13.40 -2.53
C MET A 594 -1.66 12.33 -3.53
N LEU A 595 -2.51 11.39 -3.12
CA LEU A 595 -3.05 10.38 -4.04
C LEU A 595 -3.90 11.00 -5.15
N LYS A 596 -4.72 12.01 -4.86
CA LYS A 596 -5.50 12.74 -5.88
C LYS A 596 -4.59 13.45 -6.89
N GLU A 597 -3.52 14.09 -6.44
CA GLU A 597 -2.53 14.71 -7.32
C GLU A 597 -1.93 13.69 -8.30
N LEU A 598 -1.64 12.46 -7.84
CA LEU A 598 -1.12 11.39 -8.70
C LEU A 598 -2.12 10.88 -9.76
N TRP A 599 -3.42 11.14 -9.59
CA TRP A 599 -4.47 10.78 -10.55
C TRP A 599 -4.92 11.94 -11.44
N MET A 600 -4.47 13.16 -11.17
CA MET A 600 -4.73 14.31 -12.04
C MET A 600 -3.80 14.27 -13.25
N PRO A 601 -4.28 14.51 -14.48
CA PRO A 601 -3.40 14.67 -15.63
C PRO A 601 -2.45 15.86 -15.38
N PRO A 602 -1.22 15.82 -15.92
CA PRO A 602 -0.27 16.90 -15.76
C PRO A 602 -0.89 18.15 -16.39
N THR A 603 -0.88 19.26 -15.66
CA THR A 603 -1.41 20.53 -16.18
C THR A 603 -0.56 20.95 -17.38
N GLN A 604 -1.08 20.78 -18.59
CA GLN A 604 -0.51 21.48 -19.74
C GLN A 604 -0.78 22.97 -19.53
N PRO A 605 0.22 23.85 -19.71
CA PRO A 605 -0.04 25.28 -19.79
C PRO A 605 -1.08 25.50 -20.90
N ILE A 606 -2.21 26.11 -20.55
CA ILE A 606 -3.22 26.52 -21.51
C ILE A 606 -2.52 27.48 -22.47
N PRO A 607 -2.44 27.19 -23.78
CA PRO A 607 -1.89 28.14 -24.73
C PRO A 607 -2.71 29.41 -24.60
N THR A 608 -2.05 30.53 -24.28
CA THR A 608 -2.66 31.85 -24.26
C THR A 608 -3.23 32.08 -25.66
N VAL A 609 -4.55 32.00 -25.79
CA VAL A 609 -5.23 32.42 -27.02
C VAL A 609 -5.02 33.93 -27.10
N GLN A 610 -4.09 34.35 -27.96
CA GLN A 610 -4.05 35.74 -28.40
C GLN A 610 -5.40 36.04 -29.03
N LYS A 611 -6.07 37.06 -28.48
CA LYS A 611 -7.39 37.54 -28.90
C LYS A 611 -7.38 38.04 -30.35
#